data_AF-A0A945PHB3-F1
#
_entry.id   AF-A0A945PHB3-F1
#
_cell.length_a   1.000
_cell.length_b   1.000
_cell.length_c   1.000
_cell.angle_alpha   90.00
_cell.angle_beta   90.00
_cell.angle_gamma   90.00
#
_symmetry.space_group_name_H-M   'P 1'
#
loop_
_entity.id
_entity.type
_entity.pdbx_description
1 polymer ?
#
loop_
_entity_poly.entity_id
_entity_poly.type
_entity_poly.pdbx_seq_one_letter_code
_entity_poly.pdbx_strand_id
1 'polypeptide(L)' 'RRKLILVTRETPLSLIHLNNMKTITESGGIICPATPSFYSNPSSFEELASTVIDRVLNLADLDNESFSWGEKQ' A
#
# COMPACT_ATOMS: atom_id res chain seq x y z
N ARG A 1 -17.20 -9.17 -9.33
CA ARG A 1 -16.90 -8.34 -8.14
C ARG A 1 -15.81 -7.35 -8.53
N ARG A 2 -15.99 -6.04 -8.32
CA ARG A 2 -14.94 -5.05 -8.66
C ARG A 2 -13.88 -5.03 -7.54
N LYS A 3 -12.62 -4.75 -7.90
CA LYS A 3 -11.53 -4.61 -6.94
C LYS A 3 -11.69 -3.29 -6.17
N LEU A 4 -11.52 -3.33 -4.85
CA LEU A 4 -11.57 -2.16 -3.97
C LEU A 4 -10.28 -2.13 -3.15
N ILE A 5 -9.51 -1.05 -3.30
CA ILE A 5 -8.25 -0.82 -2.58
C ILE A 5 -8.45 0.44 -1.73
N LEU A 6 -8.25 0.34 -0.42
CA LEU A 6 -8.27 1.50 0.49
C LEU A 6 -6.85 1.82 0.94
N VAL A 7 -6.44 3.05 0.66
CA VAL A 7 -5.17 3.59 1.12
C VAL A 7 -5.38 4.36 2.41
N THR A 8 -5.16 3.70 3.55
CA THR A 8 -5.41 4.29 4.88
C THR A 8 -4.17 5.04 5.39
N ARG A 9 -4.36 6.21 6.01
CA ARG A 9 -3.27 6.98 6.64
C ARG A 9 -3.70 7.43 8.03
N GLU A 10 -3.39 6.62 9.01
CA GLU A 10 -3.59 6.96 10.43
C GLU A 10 -2.59 6.22 11.32
N THR A 11 -2.12 6.85 12.39
CA THR A 11 -1.34 6.24 13.46
C THR A 11 -1.39 7.11 14.72
N PRO A 12 -1.68 6.55 15.92
CA PRO A 12 -2.00 5.15 16.18
C PRO A 12 -3.41 4.76 15.73
N LEU A 13 -3.63 3.46 15.54
CA LEU A 13 -4.94 2.94 15.16
C LEU A 13 -5.80 2.70 16.41
N SER A 14 -7.02 3.23 16.39
CA SER A 14 -8.04 2.87 17.38
C SER A 14 -8.63 1.49 17.08
N LEU A 15 -9.28 0.88 18.07
CA LEU A 15 -10.01 -0.38 17.87
C LEU A 15 -11.12 -0.24 16.81
N ILE A 16 -11.72 0.95 16.68
CA ILE A 16 -12.71 1.25 15.64
C ILE A 16 -12.07 1.15 14.25
N HIS A 17 -10.87 1.71 14.05
CA HIS A 17 -10.16 1.61 12.78
C HIS A 17 -9.88 0.15 12.43
N LEU A 18 -9.37 -0.63 13.39
CA LEU A 18 -9.03 -2.04 13.20
C LEU A 18 -10.27 -2.88 12.85
N ASN A 19 -11.38 -2.70 13.56
CA ASN A 19 -12.63 -3.42 13.28
C ASN A 19 -13.17 -3.08 11.89
N ASN A 20 -13.11 -1.81 11.47
CA ASN A 20 -13.54 -1.40 10.13
C ASN A 20 -12.64 -2.00 9.03
N MET A 21 -11.33 -1.95 9.22
CA MET A 21 -10.36 -2.53 8.27
C MET A 21 -10.49 -4.05 8.17
N LYS A 22 -10.78 -4.73 9.29
CA LYS A 22 -11.09 -6.15 9.33
C LYS A 22 -12.34 -6.46 8.50
N THR A 23 -13.45 -5.79 8.77
CA THR A 23 -14.72 -6.00 8.05
C THR A 23 -14.56 -5.81 6.53
N ILE A 24 -13.79 -4.81 6.11
CA ILE A 24 -13.50 -4.56 4.69
C ILE A 24 -12.68 -5.70 4.10
N THR A 25 -11.66 -6.17 4.81
CA THR A 25 -10.81 -7.30 4.38
C THR A 25 -11.60 -8.59 4.25
N GLU A 26 -12.44 -8.91 5.24
CA GLU A 26 -13.36 -10.07 5.19
C GLU A 26 -14.37 -9.95 4.04
N SER A 27 -14.77 -8.71 3.72
CA SER A 27 -15.61 -8.36 2.57
C SER A 27 -14.82 -8.24 1.26
N GLY A 28 -13.60 -8.79 1.18
CA GLY A 28 -12.78 -8.89 -0.04
C GLY A 28 -12.24 -7.56 -0.59
N GLY A 29 -12.28 -6.49 0.21
CA GLY A 29 -11.51 -5.27 -0.05
C GLY A 29 -10.07 -5.44 0.40
N ILE A 30 -9.18 -4.61 -0.15
CA ILE A 30 -7.75 -4.63 0.18
C ILE A 30 -7.44 -3.38 1.00
N ILE A 31 -6.86 -3.56 2.20
CA ILE A 31 -6.33 -2.48 3.02
C ILE A 31 -4.84 -2.34 2.73
N CYS A 32 -4.44 -1.21 2.15
CA CYS A 32 -3.06 -0.88 1.82
C CYS A 32 -2.66 0.41 2.56
N PRO A 33 -2.17 0.34 3.81
CA PRO A 33 -1.82 1.55 4.54
C PRO A 33 -0.72 2.33 3.79
N ALA A 34 -0.77 3.67 3.87
CA ALA A 34 0.22 4.59 3.33
C ALA A 34 1.51 4.57 4.17
N THR A 35 2.11 3.38 4.26
CA THR A 35 3.36 3.11 4.97
C THR A 35 4.46 2.93 3.93
N PRO A 36 5.25 3.98 3.67
CA PRO A 36 6.31 3.92 2.66
C PRO A 36 7.44 2.98 3.11
N SER A 37 8.17 2.44 2.12
CA SER A 37 9.30 1.55 2.35
C SER A 37 10.63 2.31 2.23
N PHE A 38 11.62 1.87 3.00
CA PHE A 38 13.00 2.37 2.95
C PHE A 38 13.97 1.38 2.28
N TYR A 39 13.50 0.22 1.78
CA TYR A 39 14.39 -0.80 1.19
C TYR A 39 15.09 -0.34 -0.08
N SER A 40 14.52 0.62 -0.81
CA SER A 40 15.13 1.25 -2.00
C SER A 40 16.10 2.39 -1.66
N ASN A 41 16.33 2.68 -0.37
CA ASN A 41 17.13 3.82 0.10
C ASN A 41 16.78 5.14 -0.63
N PRO A 42 15.51 5.60 -0.54
CA PRO A 42 15.04 6.76 -1.28
C PRO A 42 15.81 8.04 -0.91
N SER A 43 16.14 8.83 -1.92
CA SER A 43 16.89 10.08 -1.82
C SER A 43 16.00 11.32 -1.69
N SER A 44 14.70 11.18 -1.94
CA SER A 44 13.70 12.25 -1.89
C SER A 44 12.37 11.80 -1.27
N PHE A 45 11.54 12.76 -0.85
CA PHE A 45 10.19 12.46 -0.36
C PHE A 45 9.29 11.92 -1.47
N GLU A 46 9.52 12.36 -2.71
CA GLU A 46 8.83 11.87 -3.90
C GLU A 46 9.13 10.39 -4.14
N GLU A 47 10.39 9.98 -4.04
CA GLU A 47 10.78 8.56 -4.12
C GLU A 47 10.18 7.75 -2.97
N LEU A 48 10.16 8.30 -1.76
CA LEU A 48 9.55 7.66 -0.60
C LEU A 48 8.03 7.44 -0.81
N ALA A 49 7.32 8.48 -1.27
CA ALA A 49 5.90 8.40 -1.59
C ALA A 49 5.61 7.43 -2.75
N SER A 50 6.51 7.38 -3.74
CA SER A 50 6.41 6.47 -4.89
C SER A 50 6.35 5.01 -4.44
N THR A 51 7.03 4.61 -3.37
CA THR A 51 6.92 3.23 -2.85
C THR A 51 5.50 2.81 -2.45
N VAL A 52 4.65 3.75 -2.01
CA VAL A 52 3.24 3.50 -1.70
C VAL A 52 2.42 3.48 -2.98
N ILE A 53 2.67 4.43 -3.88
CA ILE A 53 2.00 4.51 -5.19
C ILE A 53 2.23 3.21 -5.97
N ASP A 54 3.47 2.74 -6.00
CA ASP A 54 3.86 1.52 -6.70
C ASP A 54 3.14 0.30 -6.15
N ARG A 55 3.02 0.20 -4.82
CA ARG A 55 2.24 -0.88 -4.20
C ARG A 55 0.77 -0.83 -4.60
N VAL A 56 0.18 0.36 -4.68
CA VAL A 56 -1.22 0.54 -5.08
C VAL A 56 -1.44 0.20 -6.55
N LEU A 57 -0.53 0.62 -7.44
CA LEU A 57 -0.58 0.29 -8.87
C LEU A 57 -0.44 -1.22 -9.10
N ASN A 58 0.52 -1.86 -8.43
CA ASN A 58 0.68 -3.31 -8.44
C ASN A 58 -0.59 -4.03 -7.97
N LEU A 59 -1.19 -3.58 -6.85
CA LEU A 59 -2.46 -4.13 -6.36
C LEU A 59 -3.62 -3.89 -7.34
N ALA A 60 -3.58 -2.84 -8.14
CA ALA A 60 -4.58 -2.50 -9.14
C ALA A 60 -4.43 -3.29 -10.47
N ASP A 61 -3.41 -4.15 -10.60
CA ASP A 61 -2.99 -4.79 -11.86
C ASP A 61 -2.67 -3.77 -12.96
N LEU A 62 -2.03 -2.65 -12.58
CA LEU A 62 -1.53 -1.66 -13.53
C LEU A 62 0.00 -1.78 -13.62
N ASP A 63 0.50 -1.96 -14.84
CA ASP A 63 1.93 -2.06 -15.10
C ASP A 63 2.65 -0.78 -14.66
N ASN A 64 3.68 -0.92 -13.83
CA ASN A 64 4.62 0.13 -13.49
C ASN A 64 6.04 -0.41 -13.39
N GLU A 65 7.03 0.40 -13.76
CA GLU A 65 8.42 0.12 -13.43
C GLU A 65 8.61 0.45 -11.94
N SER A 66 8.60 -0.56 -11.08
CA SER A 66 8.75 -0.39 -9.63
C SER A 66 9.82 -1.32 -9.04
N PHE A 67 10.38 -0.91 -7.90
CA PHE A 67 11.39 -1.70 -7.19
C PHE A 67 10.73 -2.87 -6.43
N SER A 68 11.11 -4.10 -6.76
CA SER A 68 10.71 -5.32 -6.05
C SER A 68 11.89 -5.89 -5.25
N TRP A 69 11.68 -6.15 -3.95
CA TRP A 69 12.72 -6.74 -3.11
C TRP A 69 12.98 -8.19 -3.53
N GLY A 70 14.24 -8.49 -3.91
CA GLY A 70 14.67 -9.84 -4.29
C GLY A 70 14.72 -10.09 -5.79
N GLU A 71 14.24 -9.17 -6.63
CA GLU A 71 14.52 -9.21 -8.06
C GLU A 71 15.96 -8.74 -8.30
N LYS A 72 16.76 -9.59 -8.95
CA LYS A 72 18.06 -9.18 -9.47
C LYS A 72 17.81 -8.22 -10.62
N GLN A 73 18.32 -7.00 -10.50
CA GLN A 73 18.49 -6.09 -11.64
C GLN A 73 19.29 -6.76 -12.75
#